data_AF-A0AA91GUD1-F1
#
_entry.id   AF-A0AA91GUD1-F1
#
_cell.length_a   1.000
_cell.length_b   1.000
_cell.length_c   1.000
_cell.angle_alpha   90.00
_cell.angle_beta   90.00
_cell.angle_gamma   90.00
#
_symmetry.space_group_name_H-M   'P 1'
#
loop_
_entity.id
_entity.type
_entity.pdbx_description
1 polymer ?
#
loop_
_entity_poly.entity_id
_entity_poly.type
_entity_poly.pdbx_seq_one_letter_code
_entity_poly.pdbx_strand_id
1 'polypeptide(L)' 'MLTLKRKNITLTLLTVLGLAYFCTMSHIAVNPFWKSEMLLIPIQLVTLIYVTYLRSSRR' A
#
# COMPACT_ATOMS: atom_id res chain seq x y z
N MET A 1 10.94 2.43 23.50
CA MET A 1 12.02 2.14 22.53
C MET A 1 11.74 0.89 21.67
N LEU A 2 11.26 -0.22 22.25
CA LEU A 2 10.85 -1.43 21.51
C LEU A 2 9.72 -1.19 20.48
N THR A 3 8.77 -0.32 20.77
CA THR A 3 7.66 0.05 19.87
C THR A 3 8.13 0.81 18.62
N LEU A 4 9.16 1.65 18.75
CA LEU A 4 9.78 2.37 17.62
C LEU A 4 10.51 1.38 16.67
N LYS A 5 11.23 0.39 17.23
CA LYS A 5 11.83 -0.69 16.44
C LYS A 5 10.76 -1.52 15.72
N ARG A 6 9.67 -1.89 16.41
CA ARG A 6 8.58 -2.68 15.81
C ARG A 6 7.86 -1.92 14.70
N LYS A 7 7.59 -0.63 14.91
CA LYS A 7 7.00 0.27 13.89
C LYS A 7 7.86 0.36 12.64
N ASN A 8 9.17 0.51 12.80
CA ASN A 8 10.10 0.55 11.68
C ASN A 8 10.13 -0.78 10.93
N ILE A 9 10.12 -1.93 11.62
CA ILE A 9 10.07 -3.24 10.97
C ILE A 9 8.79 -3.40 10.14
N THR A 10 7.63 -3.01 10.67
CA THR A 10 6.37 -3.04 9.90
C THR A 10 6.39 -2.08 8.71
N LEU A 11 6.98 -0.90 8.85
CA LEU A 11 7.14 0.05 7.73
C LEU A 11 8.06 -0.53 6.66
N THR A 12 9.21 -1.09 7.04
CA THR A 12 10.15 -1.70 6.10
C THR A 12 9.50 -2.88 5.36
N LEU A 13 8.75 -3.74 6.07
CA LEU A 13 7.99 -4.83 5.44
C LEU A 13 6.96 -4.30 4.44
N LEU A 14 6.22 -3.25 4.81
CA LEU A 14 5.23 -2.63 3.92
C LEU A 14 5.89 -2.05 2.67
N THR A 15 7.04 -1.38 2.83
CA THR A 15 7.80 -0.82 1.70
C THR A 15 8.31 -1.92 0.78
N VAL A 16 8.87 -3.01 1.32
CA VAL A 16 9.34 -4.16 0.53
C VAL A 16 8.19 -4.81 -0.23
N LEU A 17 7.03 -4.97 0.42
CA LEU A 17 5.85 -5.57 -0.20
C LEU A 17 5.31 -4.71 -1.35
N GLY A 18 5.25 -3.38 -1.16
CA GLY A 18 4.86 -2.44 -2.20
C GLY A 18 5.83 -2.44 -3.39
N LEU A 19 7.13 -2.56 -3.12
CA LEU A 19 8.17 -2.62 -4.15
C LEU A 19 8.09 -3.93 -4.95
N ALA A 20 7.88 -5.06 -4.27
CA ALA A 20 7.64 -6.35 -4.92
C ALA A 20 6.37 -6.34 -5.79
N TYR A 21 5.30 -5.71 -5.31
CA TYR A 21 4.06 -5.52 -6.07
C TYR A 21 4.29 -4.68 -7.34
N PHE A 22 5.02 -3.56 -7.23
CA PHE A 22 5.35 -2.73 -8.39
C PHE A 22 6.24 -3.45 -9.40
N CYS A 23 7.25 -4.18 -8.93
CA CYS A 23 8.14 -4.96 -9.79
C CYS A 23 7.38 -6.05 -10.56
N THR A 24 6.49 -6.79 -9.89
CA THR A 24 5.67 -7.83 -10.54
C THR A 24 4.70 -7.22 -11.55
N MET A 25 4.02 -6.13 -11.21
CA MET A 25 3.15 -5.42 -12.15
C MET A 25 3.91 -4.85 -13.35
N SER A 26 5.15 -4.38 -13.16
CA SER A 26 6.00 -3.88 -14.24
C SER A 26 6.34 -4.96 -15.28
N HIS A 27 6.60 -6.19 -14.83
CA HIS A 27 6.95 -7.32 -15.71
C HIS A 27 5.75 -8.02 -16.36
N ILE A 28 4.55 -7.86 -15.79
CA ILE A 28 3.34 -8.46 -16.36
C ILE A 28 2.98 -7.75 -17.68
N ALA A 29 2.85 -8.55 -18.74
CA ALA A 29 2.40 -8.14 -20.07
C ALA A 29 0.86 -8.05 -20.10
N VAL A 30 0.32 -7.09 -19.35
CA VAL A 30 -1.11 -6.74 -19.36
C VAL A 30 -1.29 -5.42 -20.11
N ASN A 31 -2.44 -5.26 -20.76
CA ASN A 31 -2.82 -4.04 -21.47
C ASN A 31 -2.55 -2.79 -20.59
N PRO A 32 -1.93 -1.71 -21.11
CA PRO A 32 -1.58 -0.53 -20.33
C PRO A 32 -2.74 0.05 -19.49
N PHE A 33 -3.96 0.00 -20.02
CA PHE A 33 -5.17 0.43 -19.31
C PHE A 33 -5.43 -0.36 -18.01
N TRP A 34 -5.39 -1.70 -18.09
CA TRP A 34 -5.59 -2.55 -16.92
C TRP A 34 -4.41 -2.47 -15.94
N LYS A 35 -3.20 -2.24 -16.47
CA LYS A 35 -1.99 -2.05 -15.68
C LYS A 35 -2.04 -0.78 -14.84
N SER A 36 -2.58 0.33 -15.36
CA SER A 36 -2.76 1.56 -14.59
C SER A 36 -3.83 1.42 -13.50
N GLU A 37 -4.94 0.73 -13.78
CA GLU A 37 -5.97 0.47 -12.78
C GLU A 37 -5.43 -0.34 -11.60
N MET A 38 -4.68 -1.42 -11.87
CA MET A 38 -4.08 -2.23 -10.81
C MET A 38 -3.07 -1.43 -9.98
N LEU A 39 -2.31 -0.54 -10.60
CA LEU A 39 -1.33 0.31 -9.93
C LEU A 39 -1.98 1.31 -8.95
N LEU A 40 -3.25 1.66 -9.14
CA LEU A 40 -4.02 2.56 -8.27
C LEU A 40 -4.69 1.85 -7.08
N ILE A 41 -4.94 0.54 -7.18
CA ILE A 41 -5.62 -0.25 -6.11
C ILE A 41 -4.96 -0.07 -4.73
N PRO A 42 -3.62 -0.13 -4.57
CA PRO A 42 -2.99 0.02 -3.26
C PRO A 42 -3.24 1.40 -2.65
N ILE A 43 -3.19 2.45 -3.47
CA ILE A 43 -3.47 3.83 -3.04
C ILE A 43 -4.93 3.96 -2.59
N GLN A 44 -5.86 3.43 -3.39
CA GLN A 44 -7.29 3.47 -3.05
C GLN A 44 -7.59 2.75 -1.74
N LEU A 45 -6.97 1.58 -1.49
CA LEU A 45 -7.09 0.86 -0.22
C LEU A 45 -6.58 1.67 0.96
N VAL A 46 -5.40 2.28 0.84
CA VAL A 46 -4.84 3.14 1.90
C VAL A 46 -5.75 4.34 2.17
N THR A 47 -6.28 4.98 1.13
CA THR A 47 -7.23 6.08 1.27
C THR A 47 -8.51 5.63 1.96
N LEU A 48 -9.06 4.46 1.61
CA LEU A 48 -10.27 3.91 2.23
C LEU A 48 -10.04 3.66 3.73
N ILE A 49 -8.94 2.99 4.09
CA ILE A 49 -8.55 2.71 5.48
C ILE A 49 -8.37 4.03 6.24
N TYR A 50 -7.67 5.00 5.64
CA TYR A 50 -7.44 6.30 6.25
C TYR A 50 -8.76 7.03 6.52
N VAL A 51 -9.67 7.10 5.55
CA VAL A 51 -10.97 7.77 5.70
C VAL A 51 -11.82 7.07 6.76
N THR A 52 -11.89 5.74 6.76
CA THR A 52 -12.69 4.99 7.75
C THR A 52 -12.13 5.11 9.16
N TYR A 53 -10.82 4.90 9.37
CA TYR A 53 -10.21 5.01 10.69
C TYR A 53 -10.13 6.45 11.21
N LEU A 54 -9.74 7.42 10.37
CA LEU A 54 -9.67 8.82 10.79
C LEU A 54 -11.06 9.36 11.15
N ARG A 55 -12.10 8.99 10.39
CA ARG A 55 -13.47 9.38 10.70
C ARG A 55 -13.98 8.71 11.98
N SER A 56 -13.61 7.45 12.23
CA SER A 56 -13.97 6.73 13.45
C SER A 56 -13.30 7.31 14.70
N SER A 57 -12.12 7.93 14.58
CA SER A 57 -11.42 8.56 15.71
C SER A 57 -11.92 9.97 16.05
N ARG A 58 -12.73 10.60 15.18
CA ARG A 58 -13.30 11.95 15.38
C ARG A 58 -14.73 11.93 15.96
N ARG A 59 -15.31 10.76 16.20
CA ARG A 59 -16.56 10.56 16.95
C ARG A 59 -16.21 10.02 18.33
#